data_AF-A0A7Y5ZBS2-F1
#
_entry.id   AF-A0A7Y5ZBS2-F1
#
_cell.length_a   1.000
_cell.length_b   1.000
_cell.length_c   1.000
_cell.angle_alpha   90.00
_cell.angle_beta   90.00
_cell.angle_gamma   90.00
#
_symmetry.space_group_name_H-M   'P 1'
#
loop_
_entity.id
_entity.type
_entity.pdbx_description
1 polymer ?
#
loop_
_entity_poly.entity_id
_entity_poly.type
_entity_poly.pdbx_seq_one_letter_code
_entity_poly.pdbx_strand_id
1 'polypeptide(L)'
;MTDRNSLRDLEERHDEARTAVRRRIETADERLMHYRSQMNAMRETFHGVAVQRGVADDPGFRLAFEQVSHDYDEHIREGVRVLGELQDEYDALTREQQNEREGLS
;
A
#
# COMPACT_ATOMS: atom_id res chain seq x y z
N MET A 1 -7.52 -21.09 -36.68
CA MET A 1 -8.89 -20.87 -36.18
C MET A 1 -8.79 -20.89 -34.67
N THR A 2 -8.68 -19.72 -34.06
CA THR A 2 -8.74 -19.57 -32.61
C THR A 2 -10.19 -19.82 -32.19
N ASP A 3 -10.41 -20.79 -31.32
CA ASP A 3 -11.76 -21.20 -30.94
C ASP A 3 -12.41 -20.08 -30.12
N ARG A 4 -13.66 -19.73 -30.41
CA ARG A 4 -14.32 -18.57 -29.77
C ARG A 4 -14.48 -18.78 -28.26
N ASN A 5 -14.57 -20.05 -27.85
CA ASN A 5 -14.58 -20.47 -26.46
C ASN A 5 -13.21 -20.29 -25.78
N SER A 6 -12.10 -20.53 -26.48
CA SER A 6 -10.76 -20.36 -25.88
C SER A 6 -10.38 -18.90 -25.67
N LEU A 7 -10.89 -17.99 -26.51
CA LEU A 7 -10.68 -16.55 -26.32
C LEU A 7 -11.45 -16.03 -25.11
N ARG A 8 -12.73 -16.40 -24.97
CA ARG A 8 -13.56 -16.01 -23.83
C ARG A 8 -12.98 -16.49 -22.49
N ASP A 9 -12.54 -17.75 -22.43
CA ASP A 9 -11.95 -18.31 -21.21
C ASP A 9 -10.59 -17.68 -20.86
N LEU A 10 -9.89 -17.10 -21.85
CA LEU A 10 -8.66 -16.32 -21.62
C LEU A 10 -9.00 -14.94 -21.06
N GLU A 11 -9.99 -14.25 -21.62
CA GLU A 11 -10.43 -12.94 -21.13
C GLU A 11 -10.99 -13.02 -19.71
N GLU A 12 -11.78 -14.05 -19.39
CA GLU A 12 -12.27 -14.28 -18.03
C GLU A 12 -11.10 -14.47 -17.05
N ARG A 13 -10.07 -15.24 -17.41
CA ARG A 13 -8.85 -15.40 -16.58
C ARG A 13 -8.07 -14.10 -16.42
N HIS A 14 -7.96 -13.30 -17.48
CA HIS A 14 -7.30 -11.98 -17.43
C HIS A 14 -8.03 -11.03 -16.49
N ASP A 15 -9.35 -11.01 -16.54
CA ASP A 15 -10.20 -10.20 -15.67
C ASP A 15 -10.12 -10.61 -14.19
N GLU A 16 -10.13 -11.91 -13.92
CA GLU A 16 -9.95 -12.45 -12.58
C GLU A 16 -8.58 -12.06 -11.99
N ALA A 17 -7.51 -12.23 -12.77
CA ALA A 17 -6.15 -11.88 -12.35
C ALA A 17 -6.01 -10.37 -12.05
N ARG A 18 -6.50 -9.51 -12.94
CA ARG A 18 -6.49 -8.05 -12.72
C ARG A 18 -7.31 -7.65 -11.50
N THR A 19 -8.49 -8.25 -11.32
CA THR A 19 -9.35 -8.00 -10.16
C THR A 19 -8.66 -8.41 -8.86
N ALA A 20 -7.96 -9.55 -8.85
CA ALA A 20 -7.24 -10.02 -7.67
C ALA A 20 -6.09 -9.07 -7.28
N VAL A 21 -5.26 -8.67 -8.24
CA VAL A 21 -4.14 -7.73 -7.98
C VAL A 21 -4.68 -6.36 -7.55
N ARG A 22 -5.72 -5.85 -8.23
CA ARG A 22 -6.35 -4.58 -7.86
C ARG A 22 -6.88 -4.58 -6.43
N ARG A 23 -7.56 -5.65 -6.01
CA ARG A 23 -8.04 -5.78 -4.62
C ARG A 23 -6.89 -5.79 -3.61
N ARG A 24 -5.74 -6.38 -3.96
CA ARG A 24 -4.55 -6.36 -3.10
C ARG A 24 -4.00 -4.94 -2.95
N ILE A 25 -3.96 -4.16 -4.04
CA ILE A 25 -3.56 -2.74 -4.03
C ILE A 25 -4.52 -1.93 -3.14
N GLU A 26 -5.82 -2.04 -3.37
CA GLU A 26 -6.85 -1.32 -2.61
C GLU A 26 -6.75 -1.66 -1.10
N THR A 27 -6.63 -2.94 -0.76
CA THR A 27 -6.48 -3.38 0.64
C THR A 27 -5.18 -2.85 1.27
N ALA A 28 -4.07 -2.84 0.53
CA ALA A 28 -2.81 -2.33 1.02
C ALA A 28 -2.86 -0.82 1.26
N ASP A 29 -3.49 -0.07 0.36
CA ASP A 29 -3.65 1.38 0.47
C ASP A 29 -4.52 1.75 1.68
N GLU A 30 -5.67 1.09 1.83
CA GLU A 30 -6.56 1.28 2.97
C GLU A 30 -5.86 1.02 4.31
N ARG A 31 -5.09 -0.07 4.39
CA ARG A 31 -4.32 -0.40 5.60
C ARG A 31 -3.25 0.63 5.90
N LEU A 32 -2.54 1.11 4.89
CA LEU A 32 -1.50 2.11 5.04
C LEU A 32 -2.08 3.45 5.52
N MET A 33 -3.19 3.88 4.92
CA MET A 33 -3.91 5.10 5.33
C MET A 33 -4.46 4.98 6.74
N HIS A 34 -5.00 3.82 7.10
CA HIS A 34 -5.50 3.56 8.44
C HIS A 34 -4.38 3.60 9.48
N TYR A 35 -3.27 2.91 9.21
CA TYR A 35 -2.09 2.92 10.07
C TYR A 35 -1.52 4.34 10.25
N ARG A 36 -1.38 5.09 9.15
CA ARG A 36 -0.96 6.51 9.16
C ARG A 36 -1.84 7.36 10.08
N SER A 37 -3.16 7.20 9.96
CA SER A 37 -4.13 7.93 10.78
C SER A 37 -3.99 7.60 12.27
N GLN A 38 -3.91 6.30 12.62
CA GLN A 38 -3.74 5.86 14.01
C GLN A 38 -2.45 6.40 14.63
N MET A 39 -1.34 6.34 13.90
CA MET A 39 -0.04 6.78 14.40
C MET A 39 0.03 8.29 14.60
N ASN A 40 -0.57 9.08 13.70
CA ASN A 40 -0.69 10.52 13.90
C ASN A 40 -1.52 10.86 15.15
N ALA A 41 -2.69 10.22 15.32
CA ALA A 41 -3.54 10.43 16.49
C ALA A 41 -2.83 10.03 17.80
N MET A 42 -2.06 8.94 17.77
CA MET A 42 -1.25 8.50 18.89
C MET A 42 -0.16 9.54 19.22
N ARG A 43 0.59 10.04 18.23
CA ARG A 43 1.63 11.07 18.43
C ARG A 43 1.06 12.34 19.06
N GLU A 44 -0.08 12.82 18.55
CA GLU A 44 -0.77 13.99 19.10
C GLU A 44 -1.20 13.77 20.56
N THR A 45 -1.77 12.59 20.85
CA THR A 45 -2.20 12.23 22.21
C THR A 45 -1.01 12.18 23.17
N PHE A 46 0.07 11.50 22.81
CA PHE A 46 1.26 11.39 23.65
C PHE A 46 1.92 12.75 23.90
N HIS A 47 2.04 13.57 22.86
CA HIS A 47 2.55 14.94 23.00
C HIS A 47 1.65 15.78 23.91
N GLY A 48 0.32 15.69 23.75
CA GLY A 48 -0.64 16.38 24.61
C GLY A 48 -0.50 15.99 26.09
N VAL A 49 -0.32 14.70 26.37
CA VAL A 49 -0.06 14.21 27.73
C VAL A 49 1.27 14.74 28.27
N ALA A 50 2.33 14.76 27.46
CA ALA A 50 3.63 15.28 27.86
C ALA A 50 3.60 16.77 28.21
N VAL A 51 2.85 17.56 27.44
CA VAL A 51 2.61 18.99 27.72
C VAL A 51 1.87 19.16 29.05
N GLN A 52 0.78 18.40 29.27
CA GLN A 52 0.02 18.46 30.53
C GLN A 52 0.86 18.07 31.75
N ARG A 53 1.83 17.17 31.57
CA ARG A 53 2.74 16.71 32.61
C ARG A 53 3.98 17.59 32.78
N GLY A 54 4.16 18.60 31.93
CA GLY A 54 5.32 19.50 31.95
C GLY A 54 6.64 18.82 31.53
N VAL A 55 6.58 17.71 30.80
CA VAL A 55 7.75 16.94 30.36
C VAL A 55 7.98 17.02 28.85
N ALA A 56 7.19 17.81 28.11
CA ALA A 56 7.33 17.95 26.67
C ALA A 56 8.72 18.46 26.24
N ASP A 57 9.34 19.31 27.06
CA ASP A 57 10.67 19.85 26.83
C ASP A 57 11.79 19.00 27.45
N ASP A 58 11.45 17.91 28.15
CA ASP A 58 12.45 16.99 28.70
C ASP A 58 13.27 16.37 27.56
N PRO A 59 14.61 16.44 27.59
CA PRO A 59 15.45 15.88 26.53
C PRO A 59 15.23 14.39 26.29
N GLY A 60 14.95 13.62 27.36
CA GLY A 60 14.67 12.19 27.26
C GLY A 60 13.34 11.91 26.58
N PHE A 61 12.30 12.67 26.91
CA PHE A 61 11.02 12.60 26.21
C PHE A 61 11.17 12.97 24.73
N ARG A 62 11.84 14.08 24.41
CA ARG A 62 12.05 14.52 23.03
C ARG A 62 12.77 13.47 22.19
N LEU A 63 13.86 12.91 22.72
CA LEU A 63 14.62 11.86 22.03
C LEU A 63 13.76 10.63 21.75
N ALA A 64 13.04 10.14 22.77
CA ALA A 64 12.18 8.96 22.62
C ALA A 64 11.03 9.21 21.63
N PHE A 65 10.41 10.39 21.68
CA PHE A 65 9.32 10.78 20.79
C PHE A 65 9.79 10.92 19.33
N GLU A 66 10.99 11.46 19.13
CA GLU A 66 11.62 11.58 17.81
C GLU A 66 11.98 10.21 17.24
N GLN A 67 12.52 9.30 18.06
CA GLN A 67 12.83 7.93 17.65
C GLN A 67 11.56 7.18 17.20
N VAL A 68 10.49 7.20 18.00
CA VAL A 68 9.22 6.56 17.62
C VAL A 68 8.62 7.19 16.35
N SER A 69 8.77 8.51 16.17
CA SER A 69 8.33 9.21 14.96
C SER A 69 9.13 8.76 13.73
N HIS A 70 10.43 8.54 13.89
CA HIS A 70 11.30 8.05 12.83
C HIS A 70 10.93 6.64 12.37
N ASP A 71 10.75 5.72 13.32
CA ASP A 71 10.36 4.33 13.05
C ASP A 71 9.02 4.27 12.31
N TYR A 72 8.07 5.12 12.72
CA TYR A 72 6.80 5.32 12.03
C TYR A 72 6.97 5.78 10.58
N ASP A 73 7.78 6.83 10.34
CA ASP A 73 8.02 7.35 9.00
C ASP A 73 8.75 6.33 8.11
N GLU A 74 9.58 5.46 8.69
CA GLU A 74 10.19 4.32 7.99
C GLU A 74 9.14 3.28 7.59
N HIS A 75 8.26 2.87 8.49
CA HIS A 75 7.19 1.93 8.19
C HIS A 75 6.23 2.43 7.11
N ILE A 76 5.90 3.73 7.11
CA ILE A 76 5.09 4.33 6.05
C ILE A 76 5.83 4.27 4.71
N ARG A 77 7.12 4.61 4.68
CA ARG A 77 7.93 4.55 3.45
C ARG A 77 8.01 3.13 2.90
N GLU A 78 8.16 2.13 3.78
CA GLU A 78 8.16 0.73 3.38
C GLU A 78 6.80 0.32 2.78
N GLY A 79 5.70 0.70 3.44
CA GLY A 79 4.36 0.43 2.94
C GLY A 79 4.09 1.07 1.57
N VAL A 80 4.54 2.31 1.36
CA VAL A 80 4.46 2.98 0.05
C VAL A 80 5.27 2.23 -1.01
N ARG A 81 6.47 1.73 -0.67
CA ARG A 81 7.30 0.96 -1.61
C ARG A 81 6.58 -0.32 -2.07
N VAL A 82 6.08 -1.10 -1.12
CA VAL A 82 5.31 -2.32 -1.42
C VAL A 82 4.09 -2.01 -2.27
N LEU A 83 3.43 -0.87 -2.05
CA LEU A 83 2.29 -0.44 -2.88
C LEU A 83 2.72 -0.14 -4.32
N GLY A 84 3.88 0.49 -4.51
CA GLY A 84 4.47 0.72 -5.83
C GLY A 84 4.82 -0.59 -6.54
N GLU A 85 5.41 -1.56 -5.83
CA GLU A 85 5.72 -2.88 -6.40
C GLU A 85 4.46 -3.61 -6.89
N LEU A 86 3.34 -3.51 -6.15
CA LEU A 86 2.06 -4.07 -6.58
C LEU A 86 1.47 -3.34 -7.80
N GLN A 87 1.67 -2.03 -7.93
CA GLN A 87 1.27 -1.27 -9.10
C GLN A 87 2.09 -1.68 -10.33
N ASP A 88 3.40 -1.85 -10.17
CA ASP A 88 4.28 -2.35 -11.22
C ASP A 88 3.88 -3.78 -11.66
N GLU A 89 3.51 -4.65 -10.72
CA GLU A 89 2.97 -6.00 -11.00
C GLU A 89 1.68 -5.91 -11.84
N TYR A 90 0.76 -5.01 -11.48
CA TYR A 90 -0.49 -4.78 -12.21
C TYR A 90 -0.24 -4.28 -13.64
N ASP A 91 0.69 -3.34 -13.82
CA ASP A 91 1.04 -2.78 -15.12
C ASP A 91 1.79 -3.79 -16.00
N ALA A 92 2.64 -4.64 -15.41
CA ALA A 92 3.27 -5.75 -16.10
C ALA A 92 2.24 -6.77 -16.57
N LEU A 93 1.33 -7.19 -15.69
CA LEU A 93 0.24 -8.11 -16.01
C LEU A 93 -0.62 -7.56 -17.16
N THR A 94 -1.02 -6.29 -17.10
CA THR A 94 -1.86 -5.68 -18.15
C THR A 94 -1.15 -5.67 -19.51
N ARG A 95 0.17 -5.40 -19.53
CA ARG A 95 0.97 -5.44 -20.78
C ARG A 95 1.08 -6.86 -21.34
N GLU A 96 1.32 -7.85 -20.49
CA GLU A 96 1.38 -9.26 -20.91
C GLU A 96 0.06 -9.71 -21.54
N GLN A 97 -1.07 -9.40 -20.89
CA GLN A 97 -2.41 -9.70 -21.38
C GLN A 97 -2.72 -9.04 -22.73
N GLN A 98 -2.25 -7.80 -22.93
CA GLN A 98 -2.39 -7.11 -24.21
C GLN A 98 -1.58 -7.82 -25.32
N ASN A 99 -0.34 -8.20 -25.03
CA ASN A 99 0.50 -8.94 -25.98
C ASN A 99 -0.11 -10.30 -26.35
N GLU A 100 -0.69 -11.02 -25.38
CA GLU A 100 -1.38 -12.28 -25.62
C GLU A 100 -2.61 -12.10 -26.53
N ARG A 101 -3.37 -11.02 -26.36
CA ARG A 101 -4.50 -10.68 -27.24
C ARG A 101 -4.05 -10.36 -28.66
N GLU A 102 -2.99 -9.58 -28.81
CA GLU A 102 -2.45 -9.21 -30.13
C GLU A 102 -1.83 -10.42 -30.86
N GLY A 103 -1.22 -11.36 -30.14
CA GLY A 103 -0.68 -12.60 -30.72
C GLY A 103 -1.73 -13.64 -31.14
N LEU A 104 -2.98 -13.48 -30.69
CA LEU A 104 -4.10 -14.35 -31.04
C LEU A 104 -5.01 -13.78 -32.15
N SER A 105 -4.78 -12.52 -32.55
CA SER A 105 -5.47 -11.81 -33.64
C SER A 105 -4.83 -12.04 -35.00
#